data_AF-A0A6J4K7F1-F1
#
_entry.id   AF-A0A6J4K7F1-F1
#
_cell.length_a   1.000
_cell.length_b   1.000
_cell.length_c   1.000
_cell.angle_alpha   90.00
_cell.angle_beta   90.00
_cell.angle_gamma   90.00
#
_symmetry.space_group_name_H-M   'P 1'
#
loop_
_entity.id
_entity.type
_entity.pdbx_description
1 polymer ?
#
loop_
_entity_poly.entity_id
_entity_poly.type
_entity_poly.pdbx_seq_one_letter_code
_entity_poly.pdbx_strand_id
1 'polypeptide(L)'
;MTTTSAPAAGLGTAPATPRRAVFALFLLLFRLLATAHAGLCLLQPVSIGQYLDGRYGLLRVHQVGAGLLVLTALALGVVALGYVLSGGRTWALVCGLLFLLEGVQTGLGYSRSLGLHVPLGVAVVVLALVLAVLVWTPAAARCRPPRHRAPVEGPA
;
A
#
# COMPACT_ATOMS: atom_id res chain seq x y z
N MET A 1 -0.34 57.42 -24.78
CA MET A 1 0.20 56.13 -24.32
C MET A 1 -0.75 55.54 -23.29
N THR A 2 -1.68 54.70 -23.72
CA THR A 2 -2.67 54.02 -22.86
C THR A 2 -2.18 52.61 -22.58
N THR A 3 -1.84 52.32 -21.32
CA THR A 3 -1.49 50.98 -20.84
C THR A 3 -2.77 50.22 -20.54
N THR A 4 -3.08 49.20 -21.35
CA THR A 4 -4.12 48.21 -21.05
C THR A 4 -3.57 47.21 -20.04
N SER A 5 -3.98 47.31 -18.77
CA SER A 5 -3.74 46.28 -17.75
C SER A 5 -4.74 45.14 -17.92
N ALA A 6 -4.27 43.93 -18.21
CA ALA A 6 -5.08 42.72 -18.19
C ALA A 6 -5.47 42.34 -16.74
N PRO A 7 -6.68 41.81 -16.49
CA PRO A 7 -7.04 41.35 -15.16
C PRO A 7 -6.28 40.05 -14.85
N ALA A 8 -5.62 40.02 -13.70
CA ALA A 8 -5.05 38.80 -13.13
C ALA A 8 -6.17 37.77 -12.95
N ALA A 9 -6.18 36.73 -13.78
CA ALA A 9 -7.04 35.58 -13.60
C ALA A 9 -6.72 34.97 -12.22
N GLY A 10 -7.64 35.15 -11.28
CA GLY A 10 -7.52 34.64 -9.93
C GLY A 10 -7.28 33.14 -9.97
N LEU A 11 -6.19 32.71 -9.32
CA LEU A 11 -5.94 31.33 -8.92
C LEU A 11 -6.96 30.93 -7.84
N GLY A 12 -8.23 30.85 -8.23
CA GLY A 12 -9.27 30.29 -7.38
C GLY A 12 -9.03 28.78 -7.31
N THR A 13 -8.47 28.30 -6.20
CA THR A 13 -8.52 26.88 -5.87
C THR A 13 -9.98 26.50 -5.61
N ALA A 14 -10.69 26.12 -6.66
CA ALA A 14 -12.03 25.58 -6.54
C ALA A 14 -12.00 24.44 -5.49
N PRO A 15 -12.91 24.41 -4.50
CA PRO A 15 -12.86 23.46 -3.42
C PRO A 15 -12.86 22.04 -3.97
N ALA A 16 -11.93 21.20 -3.49
CA ALA A 16 -11.86 19.81 -3.90
C ALA A 16 -13.21 19.14 -3.58
N THR A 17 -13.80 18.46 -4.57
CA THR A 17 -15.03 17.71 -4.31
C THR A 17 -14.75 16.67 -3.22
N PRO A 18 -15.72 16.36 -2.32
CA PRO A 18 -15.50 15.45 -1.19
C PRO A 18 -14.88 14.12 -1.61
N ARG A 19 -15.26 13.59 -2.78
CA ARG A 19 -14.72 12.36 -3.36
C ARG A 19 -13.23 12.45 -3.73
N ARG A 20 -12.76 13.59 -4.24
CA ARG A 20 -11.33 13.82 -4.53
C ARG A 20 -10.51 13.91 -3.25
N ALA A 21 -11.06 14.53 -2.21
CA ALA A 21 -10.41 14.60 -0.89
C ALA A 21 -10.29 13.20 -0.25
N VAL A 22 -11.36 12.40 -0.28
CA VAL A 22 -11.34 11.01 0.21
C VAL A 22 -10.33 10.15 -0.55
N PHE A 23 -10.31 10.24 -1.89
CA PHE A 23 -9.30 9.56 -2.70
C PHE A 23 -7.87 9.96 -2.33
N ALA A 24 -7.61 11.26 -2.18
CA ALA A 24 -6.28 11.77 -1.82
C ALA A 24 -5.85 11.28 -0.43
N LEU A 25 -6.78 11.24 0.54
CA LEU A 25 -6.53 10.70 1.87
C LEU A 25 -6.16 9.22 1.82
N PHE A 26 -6.97 8.38 1.17
CA PHE A 26 -6.68 6.95 1.06
C PHE A 26 -5.37 6.68 0.31
N LEU A 27 -5.07 7.45 -0.74
CA LEU A 27 -3.78 7.35 -1.44
C LEU A 27 -2.60 7.73 -0.53
N LEU A 28 -2.72 8.79 0.28
CA LEU A 28 -1.67 9.18 1.22
C LEU A 28 -1.46 8.09 2.27
N LEU A 29 -2.52 7.60 2.90
CA LEU A 29 -2.44 6.51 3.86
C LEU A 29 -1.81 5.27 3.23
N PHE A 30 -2.21 4.93 2.00
CA PHE A 30 -1.66 3.77 1.28
C PHE A 30 -0.16 3.91 1.06
N ARG A 31 0.33 5.10 0.69
CA ARG A 31 1.76 5.38 0.52
C ARG A 31 2.55 5.22 1.81
N LEU A 32 2.04 5.81 2.90
CA LEU A 32 2.70 5.74 4.19
C LEU A 32 2.76 4.30 4.71
N LEU A 33 1.64 3.57 4.67
CA LEU A 33 1.59 2.19 5.12
C LEU A 33 2.44 1.27 4.23
N ALA A 34 2.37 1.38 2.90
CA ALA A 34 3.18 0.54 2.01
C ALA A 34 4.68 0.77 2.22
N THR A 35 5.10 2.02 2.44
CA THR A 35 6.51 2.36 2.69
C THR A 35 6.98 1.82 4.06
N ALA A 36 6.16 1.99 5.11
CA ALA A 36 6.47 1.45 6.44
C ALA A 36 6.52 -0.09 6.43
N HIS A 37 5.55 -0.72 5.75
CA HIS A 37 5.48 -2.16 5.58
C HIS A 37 6.71 -2.71 4.84
N ALA A 38 7.13 -2.07 3.75
CA ALA A 38 8.37 -2.41 3.05
C ALA A 38 9.61 -2.30 3.95
N GLY A 39 9.68 -1.28 4.81
CA GLY A 39 10.74 -1.14 5.81
C GLY A 39 10.75 -2.31 6.81
N LEU A 40 9.59 -2.72 7.31
CA LEU A 40 9.49 -3.91 8.18
C LEU A 40 9.90 -5.19 7.45
N CYS A 41 9.49 -5.36 6.18
CA CYS A 41 9.91 -6.46 5.32
C CYS A 41 11.44 -6.53 5.18
N LEU A 42 12.11 -5.40 4.97
CA LEU A 42 13.59 -5.34 4.88
C LEU A 42 14.28 -5.64 6.22
N LEU A 43 13.64 -5.31 7.35
CA LEU A 43 14.17 -5.60 8.68
C LEU A 43 14.19 -7.11 8.99
N GLN A 44 13.28 -7.90 8.40
CA GLN A 44 13.19 -9.35 8.62
C GLN A 44 14.47 -10.12 8.24
N PRO A 45 14.99 -10.04 7.00
CA PRO A 45 16.22 -10.75 6.61
C PRO A 45 17.44 -10.24 7.39
N VAL A 46 17.50 -8.94 7.70
CA VAL A 46 18.59 -8.39 8.52
C VAL A 46 18.57 -8.98 9.92
N SER A 47 17.42 -8.96 10.60
CA SER A 47 17.30 -9.47 11.97
C SER A 47 17.60 -10.97 12.09
N ILE A 48 17.07 -11.80 11.17
CA ILE A 48 17.35 -13.24 11.18
C ILE A 48 18.79 -13.55 10.74
N GLY A 49 19.34 -12.82 9.77
CA GLY A 49 20.72 -12.98 9.34
C GLY A 49 21.71 -12.70 10.47
N GLN A 50 21.48 -11.64 11.24
CA GLN A 50 22.29 -11.31 12.41
C GLN A 50 22.11 -12.33 13.56
N TYR A 51 20.92 -12.92 13.72
CA TYR A 51 20.72 -14.02 14.64
C TYR A 51 21.60 -15.23 14.27
N LEU A 52 21.66 -15.58 12.97
CA LEU A 52 22.52 -16.64 12.46
C LEU A 52 24.01 -16.33 12.61
N ASP A 53 24.37 -15.04 12.64
CA ASP A 53 25.71 -14.52 12.92
C ASP A 53 26.04 -14.44 14.43
N GLY A 54 25.20 -15.03 15.29
CA GLY A 54 25.44 -15.14 16.73
C GLY A 54 24.82 -14.02 17.59
N ARG A 55 24.13 -13.04 17.00
CA ARG A 55 23.39 -12.01 17.75
C ARG A 55 22.01 -12.52 18.15
N TYR A 56 21.98 -13.47 19.07
CA TYR A 56 20.77 -14.22 19.41
C TYR A 56 19.56 -13.35 19.82
N GLY A 57 19.79 -12.18 20.41
CA GLY A 57 18.74 -11.22 20.76
C GLY A 57 17.92 -10.71 19.57
N LEU A 58 18.46 -10.75 18.34
CA LEU A 58 17.73 -10.32 17.15
C LEU A 58 16.66 -11.31 16.69
N LEU A 59 16.60 -12.52 17.25
CA LEU A 59 15.46 -13.42 17.06
C LEU A 59 14.17 -12.80 17.61
N ARG A 60 14.24 -12.11 18.75
CA ARG A 60 13.07 -11.42 19.32
C ARG A 60 12.63 -10.27 18.41
N VAL A 61 13.58 -9.55 17.81
CA VAL A 61 13.28 -8.48 16.84
C VAL A 61 12.61 -9.07 15.60
N HIS A 62 13.10 -10.19 15.08
CA HIS A 62 12.48 -10.91 13.96
C HIS A 62 11.04 -11.30 14.28
N GLN A 63 10.81 -11.94 15.44
CA GLN A 63 9.48 -12.39 15.87
C GLN A 63 8.49 -11.24 16.10
N VAL A 64 8.90 -10.19 16.83
CA VAL A 64 8.05 -9.00 17.04
C VAL A 64 7.78 -8.30 15.72
N GLY A 65 8.80 -8.17 14.86
CA GLY A 65 8.66 -7.60 13.53
C GLY A 65 7.72 -8.39 12.64
N ALA A 66 7.68 -9.71 12.74
CA ALA A 66 6.74 -10.55 11.99
C ALA A 66 5.28 -10.29 12.41
N GLY A 67 5.03 -10.10 13.71
CA GLY A 67 3.71 -9.68 14.20
C GLY A 67 3.31 -8.29 13.67
N LEU A 68 4.23 -7.32 13.71
CA LEU A 68 4.00 -5.99 13.15
C LEU A 68 3.76 -6.02 11.64
N LEU A 69 4.46 -6.90 10.91
CA LEU A 69 4.26 -7.13 9.48
C LEU A 69 2.83 -7.52 9.18
N VAL A 70 2.35 -8.60 9.81
CA VAL A 70 0.99 -9.11 9.61
C VAL A 70 -0.07 -8.05 9.93
N LEU A 71 0.07 -7.32 11.04
CA LEU A 71 -0.85 -6.24 11.41
C LEU A 71 -0.81 -5.09 10.38
N THR A 72 0.39 -4.72 9.93
CA THR A 72 0.55 -3.67 8.92
C THR A 72 -0.02 -4.11 7.57
N ALA A 73 0.15 -5.37 7.16
CA ALA A 73 -0.42 -5.93 5.94
C ALA A 73 -1.95 -5.97 5.99
N LEU A 74 -2.54 -6.30 7.14
CA LEU A 74 -3.99 -6.22 7.34
C LEU A 74 -4.49 -4.78 7.15
N ALA A 75 -3.85 -3.82 7.83
CA ALA A 75 -4.19 -2.40 7.69
C ALA A 75 -3.99 -1.92 6.24
N LEU A 76 -2.94 -2.37 5.57
CA LEU A 76 -2.65 -2.08 4.17
C LEU A 76 -3.73 -2.63 3.25
N GLY A 77 -4.26 -3.83 3.51
CA GLY A 77 -5.40 -4.42 2.80
C GLY A 77 -6.67 -3.58 2.94
N VAL A 78 -6.99 -3.12 4.16
CA VAL A 78 -8.15 -2.26 4.43
C VAL A 78 -8.01 -0.90 3.72
N VAL A 79 -6.85 -0.27 3.82
CA VAL A 79 -6.56 1.02 3.15
C VAL A 79 -6.58 0.84 1.62
N ALA A 80 -6.04 -0.26 1.09
CA ALA A 80 -6.08 -0.56 -0.33
C ALA A 80 -7.51 -0.74 -0.84
N LEU A 81 -8.39 -1.39 -0.06
CA LEU A 81 -9.81 -1.48 -0.38
C LEU A 81 -10.46 -0.08 -0.45
N GLY A 82 -10.23 0.77 0.55
CA GLY A 82 -10.72 2.16 0.53
C GLY A 82 -10.16 3.00 -0.62
N TYR A 83 -8.89 2.81 -0.98
CA TYR A 83 -8.28 3.39 -2.17
C TYR A 83 -9.00 2.94 -3.46
N VAL A 84 -9.31 1.65 -3.61
CA VAL A 84 -10.04 1.14 -4.78
C VAL A 84 -11.46 1.70 -4.83
N LEU A 85 -12.19 1.66 -3.71
CA LEU A 85 -13.57 2.15 -3.62
C LEU A 85 -13.69 3.66 -3.88
N SER A 86 -12.66 4.45 -3.53
CA SER A 86 -12.63 5.89 -3.79
C SER A 86 -12.25 6.26 -5.23
N GLY A 87 -11.89 5.29 -6.08
CA GLY A 87 -11.57 5.51 -7.50
C GLY A 87 -10.14 5.11 -7.91
N GLY A 88 -9.41 4.43 -7.04
CA GLY A 88 -8.09 3.90 -7.28
C GLY A 88 -8.03 2.69 -8.21
N ARG A 89 -6.82 2.15 -8.36
CA ARG A 89 -6.54 1.01 -9.24
C ARG A 89 -6.76 -0.32 -8.51
N THR A 90 -7.45 -1.25 -9.17
CA THR A 90 -7.83 -2.56 -8.63
C THR A 90 -6.65 -3.49 -8.35
N TRP A 91 -5.47 -3.25 -8.94
CA TRP A 91 -4.28 -4.03 -8.60
C TRP A 91 -3.93 -3.93 -7.11
N ALA A 92 -4.35 -2.85 -6.42
CA ALA A 92 -4.12 -2.66 -4.99
C ALA A 92 -4.76 -3.76 -4.11
N LEU A 93 -5.75 -4.50 -4.61
CA LEU A 93 -6.35 -5.62 -3.89
C LEU A 93 -5.37 -6.78 -3.64
N VAL A 94 -4.21 -6.80 -4.33
CA VAL A 94 -3.11 -7.73 -4.04
C VAL A 94 -2.60 -7.61 -2.59
N CYS A 95 -2.82 -6.47 -1.91
CA CYS A 95 -2.46 -6.30 -0.51
C CYS A 95 -3.16 -7.31 0.42
N GLY A 96 -4.36 -7.79 0.05
CA GLY A 96 -5.03 -8.86 0.80
C GLY A 96 -4.27 -10.19 0.70
N LEU A 97 -3.64 -10.47 -0.45
CA LEU A 97 -2.80 -11.64 -0.63
C LEU A 97 -1.52 -11.55 0.21
N LEU A 98 -0.89 -10.38 0.29
CA LEU A 98 0.29 -10.15 1.15
C LEU A 98 0.01 -10.54 2.60
N PHE A 99 -1.11 -10.10 3.17
CA PHE A 99 -1.53 -10.47 4.52
C PHE A 99 -1.62 -12.00 4.71
N LEU A 100 -2.22 -12.71 3.75
CA LEU A 100 -2.32 -14.17 3.80
C LEU A 100 -0.95 -14.85 3.69
N LEU A 101 -0.10 -14.41 2.76
CA LEU A 101 1.24 -14.95 2.59
C LEU A 101 2.09 -14.73 3.84
N GLU A 102 1.96 -13.58 4.50
CA GLU A 102 2.64 -13.26 5.75
C GLU A 102 2.19 -14.16 6.91
N GLY A 103 0.88 -14.42 7.02
CA GLY A 103 0.35 -15.39 7.99
C GLY A 103 0.90 -16.80 7.75
N VAL A 104 0.89 -17.26 6.49
CA VAL A 104 1.44 -18.58 6.10
C VAL A 104 2.93 -18.67 6.43
N GLN A 105 3.76 -17.71 6.01
CA GLN A 105 5.19 -17.77 6.33
C GLN A 105 5.45 -17.68 7.83
N THR A 106 4.62 -16.98 8.61
CA THR A 106 4.77 -16.90 10.07
C THR A 106 4.59 -18.29 10.67
N GLY A 107 3.56 -19.03 10.25
CA GLY A 107 3.35 -20.43 10.65
C GLY A 107 4.50 -21.34 10.21
N LEU A 108 5.03 -21.17 9.00
CA LEU A 108 6.20 -21.91 8.51
C LEU A 108 7.46 -21.62 9.35
N GLY A 109 7.64 -20.37 9.79
CA GLY A 109 8.74 -19.96 10.66
C GLY A 109 8.65 -20.64 12.04
N TYR A 110 7.47 -20.62 12.68
CA TYR A 110 7.27 -21.27 13.97
C TYR A 110 7.39 -22.80 13.92
N SER A 111 6.94 -23.42 12.81
CA SER A 111 7.12 -24.86 12.57
C SER A 111 8.53 -25.25 12.10
N ARG A 112 9.44 -24.26 11.97
CA ARG A 112 10.82 -24.45 11.51
C ARG A 112 10.94 -25.06 10.11
N SER A 113 9.93 -24.87 9.27
CA SER A 113 9.95 -25.27 7.86
C SER A 113 10.73 -24.25 7.03
N LEU A 114 12.04 -24.14 7.30
CA LEU A 114 12.89 -23.08 6.74
C LEU A 114 13.01 -23.14 5.22
N GLY A 115 12.96 -24.34 4.65
CA GLY A 115 13.03 -24.55 3.20
C GLY A 115 11.88 -23.89 2.43
N LEU A 116 10.71 -23.72 3.05
CA LEU A 116 9.58 -23.00 2.46
C LEU A 116 9.46 -21.57 2.99
N HIS A 117 9.75 -21.38 4.28
CA HIS A 117 9.68 -20.07 4.93
C HIS A 117 10.62 -19.06 4.27
N VAL A 118 11.88 -19.42 4.04
CA VAL A 118 12.89 -18.48 3.51
C VAL A 118 12.56 -18.02 2.08
N PRO A 119 12.28 -18.91 1.10
CA PRO A 119 11.91 -18.47 -0.24
C PRO A 119 10.62 -17.64 -0.26
N LEU A 120 9.61 -18.03 0.53
CA LEU A 120 8.37 -17.28 0.64
C LEU A 120 8.61 -15.89 1.23
N GLY A 121 9.43 -15.77 2.27
CA GLY A 121 9.80 -14.49 2.85
C GLY A 121 10.51 -13.57 1.88
N VAL A 122 11.46 -14.09 1.08
CA VAL A 122 12.10 -13.32 0.02
C VAL A 122 11.08 -12.83 -1.02
N ALA A 123 10.14 -13.70 -1.44
CA ALA A 123 9.08 -13.30 -2.37
C ALA A 123 8.18 -12.20 -1.80
N VAL A 124 7.82 -12.28 -0.51
CA VAL A 124 7.05 -11.24 0.19
C VAL A 124 7.82 -9.92 0.24
N VAL A 125 9.13 -9.94 0.54
CA VAL A 125 9.96 -8.72 0.50
C VAL A 125 9.93 -8.07 -0.88
N VAL A 126 10.15 -8.84 -1.94
CA VAL A 126 10.13 -8.32 -3.33
C VAL A 126 8.76 -7.71 -3.64
N LEU A 127 7.67 -8.40 -3.33
CA LEU A 127 6.33 -7.91 -3.58
C LEU A 127 6.02 -6.62 -2.80
N ALA A 128 6.44 -6.54 -1.53
CA ALA A 128 6.30 -5.34 -0.72
C ALA A 128 7.09 -4.15 -1.28
N LEU A 129 8.30 -4.37 -1.80
CA LEU A 129 9.11 -3.32 -2.44
C LEU A 129 8.46 -2.84 -3.75
N VAL A 130 8.01 -3.77 -4.61
CA VAL A 130 7.30 -3.44 -5.84
C VAL A 130 6.05 -2.61 -5.52
N LEU A 131 5.26 -3.04 -4.53
CA LEU A 131 4.08 -2.33 -4.08
C LEU A 131 4.41 -0.91 -3.58
N ALA A 132 5.46 -0.77 -2.76
CA ALA A 132 5.92 0.52 -2.27
C ALA A 132 6.31 1.44 -3.44
N VAL A 133 7.01 0.95 -4.46
CA VAL A 133 7.33 1.77 -5.65
C VAL A 133 6.05 2.13 -6.43
N LEU A 134 5.17 1.15 -6.68
CA LEU A 134 3.97 1.33 -7.51
C LEU A 134 3.03 2.40 -6.95
N VAL A 135 2.84 2.47 -5.63
CA VAL A 135 1.93 3.44 -5.00
C VAL A 135 2.41 4.89 -5.11
N TRP A 136 3.71 5.10 -5.32
CA TRP A 136 4.29 6.43 -5.58
C TRP A 136 4.25 6.83 -7.07
N THR A 137 3.90 5.93 -7.98
CA THR A 137 3.84 6.25 -9.42
C THR A 137 2.69 7.22 -9.77
N PRO A 138 2.82 7.98 -10.89
CA PRO A 138 1.70 8.78 -11.41
C PRO A 138 0.46 7.95 -11.72
N ALA A 139 0.62 6.67 -12.06
CA ALA A 139 -0.48 5.76 -12.32
C ALA A 139 -1.34 5.51 -11.08
N ALA A 140 -0.75 5.49 -9.88
CA ALA A 140 -1.50 5.37 -8.64
C ALA A 140 -2.29 6.65 -8.30
N ALA A 141 -1.78 7.83 -8.69
CA ALA A 141 -2.39 9.13 -8.39
C ALA A 141 -3.60 9.49 -9.27
N ARG A 142 -3.83 8.79 -10.39
CA ARG A 142 -4.96 9.07 -11.30
C ARG A 142 -6.28 8.47 -10.77
N CYS A 143 -7.17 9.30 -10.24
CA CYS A 143 -8.53 8.88 -9.86
C CYS A 143 -9.39 8.54 -11.10
N ARG A 144 -10.12 7.42 -11.08
CA ARG A 144 -11.07 7.06 -12.16
C ARG A 144 -12.31 7.97 -12.10
N PRO A 145 -12.77 8.53 -13.24
CA PRO A 145 -13.99 9.32 -13.28
C PRO A 145 -15.23 8.47 -12.91
N PRO A 146 -16.30 9.10 -12.38
CA PRO A 146 -17.57 8.41 -12.18
C PRO A 146 -18.06 7.80 -13.51
N ARG A 147 -18.48 6.53 -13.51
CA ARG A 147 -19.22 5.98 -14.64
C ARG A 147 -20.58 6.70 -14.68
N HIS A 148 -20.82 7.51 -15.71
CA HIS A 148 -22.14 8.04 -15.98
C HIS A 148 -23.04 6.85 -16.36
N ARG A 149 -23.95 6.45 -15.48
CA ARG A 149 -24.98 5.48 -15.86
C ARG A 149 -25.91 6.21 -16.82
N ALA A 150 -26.00 5.74 -18.07
CA ALA A 150 -27.03 6.25 -18.98
C ALA A 150 -28.41 6.00 -18.34
N PRO A 151 -29.36 6.93 -18.47
CA PRO A 151 -30.75 6.69 -18.07
C PRO A 151 -31.23 5.40 -18.73
N VAL A 152 -31.79 4.49 -17.94
CA VAL A 152 -32.47 3.31 -18.49
C VAL A 152 -33.74 3.84 -19.14
N GLU A 153 -33.75 3.99 -20.46
CA GLU A 153 -34.98 4.21 -21.21
C GLU A 153 -35.86 2.97 -21.04
N GLY A 154 -36.93 3.10 -20.25
CA GLY A 154 -37.92 2.05 -20.08
C GLY A 154 -38.78 1.89 -21.34
N PRO A 155 -39.29 0.68 -21.64
CA PRO A 155 -40.18 0.47 -22.77
C PRO A 155 -41.49 1.27 -22.56
N ALA A 156 -41.89 1.99 -23.61
CA ALA A 156 -43.11 2.80 -23.71
C ALA A 156 -44.39 1.95 -23.76
#